data_AF-C4LEI0-F1
#
_entry.id   AF-C4LEI0-F1
#
_cell.length_a   1.000
_cell.length_b   1.000
_cell.length_c   1.000
_cell.angle_alpha   90.00
_cell.angle_beta   90.00
_cell.angle_gamma   90.00
#
_symmetry.space_group_name_H-M   'P 1'
#
loop_
_entity.id
_entity.type
_entity.pdbx_description
1 polymer ?
#
loop_
_entity_poly.entity_id
_entity_poly.type
_entity_poly.pdbx_seq_one_letter_code
_entity_poly.pdbx_strand_id
1 'polypeptide(L)'
;MAFIYDYGLFAAKSITLVTVIALGVITIIAAIARNKMRKGALDITDLSADYQKNKKHLIESLLNKEQRKAFTKEQKKEAKEQKKNAAESTKSRLFLIDFKGGMDAREVSSLREEITAVLTMAKSDDEVLIRVESGGGVVHGYGLGASQLQRIRDQGLYLTVSIDKVAASGGYMMACVAQKIIAAPFAIVGSIGVVAQLPNFNRLLKKHDVDVELHTAGQFKRTLTIFGENDDKAREKFKAELETVHQQFKQFVSEHRPRMDMEQIATGEHWLAAEAKKLGLVDELRTSDDYLLSQFEQKQVIKVTYHNKKGLADRFSHAASLAVERAVYRIIETCKIPF
;
A
#
# COMPACT_ATOMS: atom_id res chain seq x y z
N MET A 1 50.78 10.09 46.72
CA MET A 1 49.36 10.02 47.13
C MET A 1 48.41 10.68 46.12
N ALA A 2 48.72 11.88 45.57
CA ALA A 2 47.85 12.57 44.59
C ALA A 2 47.65 11.81 43.26
N PHE A 3 48.72 11.25 42.68
CA PHE A 3 48.64 10.53 41.39
C PHE A 3 47.70 9.32 41.40
N ILE A 4 47.70 8.53 42.49
CA ILE A 4 46.83 7.35 42.64
C ILE A 4 45.37 7.79 42.78
N TYR A 5 45.12 8.92 43.45
CA TYR A 5 43.80 9.50 43.60
C TYR A 5 43.25 10.04 42.28
N ASP A 6 44.05 10.80 41.53
CA ASP A 6 43.65 11.36 40.23
C ASP A 6 43.41 10.26 39.19
N TYR A 7 44.26 9.21 39.20
CA TYR A 7 44.07 8.04 38.36
C TYR A 7 42.81 7.26 38.74
N GLY A 8 42.54 7.08 40.04
CA GLY A 8 41.32 6.45 40.54
C GLY A 8 40.06 7.23 40.14
N LEU A 9 40.11 8.57 40.22
CA LEU A 9 39.00 9.44 39.80
C LEU A 9 38.77 9.42 38.29
N PHE A 10 39.83 9.37 37.48
CA PHE A 10 39.75 9.24 36.03
C PHE A 10 39.17 7.87 35.61
N ALA A 11 39.63 6.79 36.25
CA ALA A 11 39.10 5.44 36.02
C ALA A 11 37.63 5.37 36.39
N ALA A 12 37.24 5.92 37.55
CA ALA A 12 35.84 6.01 37.97
C ALA A 12 34.99 6.75 36.92
N LYS A 13 35.39 7.96 36.50
CA LYS A 13 34.67 8.74 35.47
C LYS A 13 34.52 8.00 34.15
N SER A 14 35.57 7.31 33.72
CA SER A 14 35.57 6.52 32.48
C SER A 14 34.61 5.34 32.56
N ILE A 15 34.60 4.63 33.69
CA ILE A 15 33.64 3.55 33.97
C ILE A 15 32.21 4.10 33.97
N THR A 16 31.96 5.25 34.61
CA THR A 16 30.62 5.86 34.62
C THR A 16 30.16 6.20 33.21
N LEU A 17 31.04 6.79 32.39
CA LEU A 17 30.73 7.15 31.00
C LEU A 17 30.39 5.92 30.16
N VAL A 18 31.22 4.88 30.22
CA VAL A 18 30.98 3.62 29.49
C VAL A 18 29.68 2.96 29.96
N THR A 19 29.39 2.98 31.26
CA THR A 19 28.16 2.41 31.81
C THR A 19 26.93 3.16 31.32
N VAL A 20 26.96 4.49 31.27
CA VAL A 20 25.87 5.32 30.75
C VAL A 20 25.65 5.06 29.25
N ILE A 21 26.72 4.96 28.46
CA ILE A 21 26.63 4.65 27.02
C ILE A 21 26.04 3.24 26.83
N ALA A 22 26.53 2.24 27.57
CA ALA A 22 26.04 0.87 27.49
C ALA A 22 24.56 0.77 27.88
N LEU A 23 24.13 1.44 28.95
CA LEU A 23 22.71 1.53 29.34
C LEU A 23 21.87 2.26 28.26
N GLY A 24 22.41 3.30 27.63
CA GLY A 24 21.80 3.97 26.49
C GLY A 24 21.60 3.03 25.31
N VAL A 25 22.62 2.25 24.94
CA VAL A 25 22.54 1.28 23.86
C VAL A 25 21.56 0.15 24.19
N ILE A 26 21.58 -0.39 25.41
CA ILE A 26 20.65 -1.44 25.86
C ILE A 26 19.20 -0.94 25.84
N THR A 27 18.95 0.29 26.30
CA THR A 27 17.60 0.87 26.28
C THR A 27 17.11 1.11 24.86
N ILE A 28 17.98 1.54 23.94
CA ILE A 28 17.67 1.69 22.52
C ILE A 28 17.37 0.32 21.89
N ILE A 29 18.20 -0.71 22.11
CA ILE A 29 17.99 -2.06 21.62
C ILE A 29 16.67 -2.63 22.17
N ALA A 30 16.40 -2.46 23.47
CA ALA A 30 15.16 -2.90 24.11
C ALA A 30 13.92 -2.13 23.62
N ALA A 31 14.08 -0.85 23.24
CA ALA A 31 13.02 -0.06 22.63
C ALA A 31 12.72 -0.53 21.19
N ILE A 32 13.76 -0.80 20.40
CA ILE A 32 13.63 -1.34 19.03
C ILE A 32 12.98 -2.73 19.06
N ALA A 33 13.41 -3.61 19.99
CA ALA A 33 12.83 -4.93 20.18
C ALA A 33 11.34 -4.86 20.59
N ARG A 34 10.98 -3.95 21.49
CA ARG A 34 9.57 -3.71 21.88
C ARG A 34 8.73 -3.11 20.76
N ASN A 35 9.30 -2.27 19.90
CA ASN A 35 8.59 -1.68 18.76
C ASN A 35 8.28 -2.75 17.70
N LYS A 36 9.17 -3.72 17.49
CA LYS A 36 8.92 -4.91 16.64
C LYS A 36 7.74 -5.77 17.11
N MET A 37 7.36 -5.71 18.39
CA MET A 37 6.26 -6.51 18.96
C MET A 37 4.88 -5.84 18.93
N ARG A 38 4.76 -4.55 18.55
CA ARG A 38 3.46 -3.87 18.54
C ARG A 38 2.69 -4.21 17.26
N LYS A 39 1.82 -5.22 17.35
CA LYS A 39 0.80 -5.52 16.32
C LYS A 39 -0.04 -4.26 16.05
N GLY A 40 -0.34 -3.99 14.78
CA GLY A 40 -1.23 -2.91 14.35
C GLY A 40 -2.68 -3.13 14.81
N ALA A 41 -3.57 -2.22 14.42
CA ALA A 41 -4.98 -2.29 14.77
C ALA A 41 -5.85 -2.20 13.51
N LEU A 42 -6.93 -2.97 13.49
CA LEU A 42 -8.00 -2.84 12.49
C LEU A 42 -8.94 -1.71 12.91
N ASP A 43 -9.24 -0.83 11.97
CA ASP A 43 -10.31 0.14 12.02
C ASP A 43 -11.42 -0.29 11.08
N ILE A 44 -12.65 -0.24 11.57
CA ILE A 44 -13.85 -0.73 10.87
C ILE A 44 -14.87 0.39 10.87
N THR A 45 -15.25 0.85 9.68
CA THR A 45 -16.20 1.96 9.51
C THR A 45 -17.40 1.52 8.67
N ASP A 46 -18.62 1.76 9.14
CA ASP A 46 -19.85 1.53 8.37
C ASP A 46 -20.17 2.76 7.51
N LEU A 47 -19.75 2.71 6.24
CA LEU A 47 -19.93 3.79 5.29
C LEU A 47 -21.40 3.98 4.90
N SER A 48 -22.19 2.90 4.89
CA SER A 48 -23.63 3.00 4.63
C SER A 48 -24.36 3.77 5.74
N ALA A 49 -23.98 3.55 7.00
CA ALA A 49 -24.55 4.29 8.13
C ALA A 49 -24.17 5.78 8.08
N ASP A 50 -22.91 6.09 7.77
CA ASP A 50 -22.44 7.47 7.60
C ASP A 50 -23.14 8.17 6.43
N TYR A 51 -23.33 7.48 5.30
CA TYR A 51 -24.08 8.00 4.15
C TYR A 51 -25.53 8.35 4.54
N GLN A 52 -26.24 7.43 5.20
CA GLN A 52 -27.63 7.67 5.62
C GLN A 52 -27.73 8.82 6.63
N LYS A 53 -26.75 8.94 7.55
CA LYS A 53 -26.67 10.05 8.50
C LYS A 53 -26.48 11.40 7.78
N ASN A 54 -25.57 11.45 6.80
CA ASN A 54 -25.30 12.66 6.03
C ASN A 54 -26.49 13.05 5.14
N LYS A 55 -27.11 12.07 4.45
CA LYS A 55 -28.34 12.24 3.67
C LYS A 55 -29.45 12.85 4.53
N LYS A 56 -29.66 12.30 5.73
CA LYS A 56 -30.64 12.82 6.69
C LYS A 56 -30.33 14.26 7.09
N HIS A 57 -29.08 14.57 7.43
CA HIS A 57 -28.70 15.91 7.86
C HIS A 57 -28.92 16.94 6.75
N LEU A 58 -28.61 16.58 5.51
CA LEU A 58 -28.84 17.43 4.34
C LEU A 58 -30.33 17.66 4.08
N ILE A 59 -31.16 16.61 4.15
CA ILE A 59 -32.61 16.77 4.02
C ILE A 59 -33.14 17.69 5.12
N GLU A 60 -32.76 17.45 6.38
CA GLU A 60 -33.20 18.29 7.50
C GLU A 60 -32.80 19.76 7.31
N SER A 61 -31.60 20.06 6.81
CA SER A 61 -31.17 21.45 6.60
C SER A 61 -32.01 22.18 5.54
N LEU A 62 -32.51 21.47 4.53
CA LEU A 62 -33.33 22.02 3.44
C LEU A 62 -34.83 22.17 3.80
N LEU A 63 -35.33 21.42 4.78
CA LEU A 63 -36.74 21.44 5.16
C LEU A 63 -37.10 22.59 6.12
N ASN A 64 -38.32 23.13 5.99
CA ASN A 64 -38.88 24.07 6.96
C ASN A 64 -39.36 23.38 8.26
N LYS A 65 -39.77 24.15 9.28
CA LYS A 65 -40.13 23.61 10.62
C LYS A 65 -41.25 22.57 10.58
N GLU A 66 -42.25 22.74 9.71
CA GLU A 66 -43.39 21.81 9.60
C GLU A 66 -42.98 20.54 8.85
N GLN A 67 -42.27 20.70 7.73
CA GLN A 67 -41.75 19.58 6.94
C GLN A 67 -40.75 18.73 7.73
N ARG A 68 -39.88 19.36 8.55
CA ARG A 68 -38.96 18.63 9.45
C ARG A 68 -39.70 17.74 10.44
N LYS A 69 -40.82 18.22 11.01
CA LYS A 69 -41.64 17.44 11.93
C LYS A 69 -42.28 16.24 11.22
N ALA A 70 -42.79 16.44 10.00
CA ALA A 70 -43.35 15.37 9.18
C ALA A 70 -42.29 14.31 8.84
N PHE A 71 -41.14 14.72 8.31
CA PHE A 71 -40.01 13.85 7.96
C PHE A 71 -39.48 13.06 9.16
N THR A 72 -39.34 13.70 10.32
CA THR A 72 -38.91 13.01 11.55
C THR A 72 -39.93 11.96 11.99
N LYS A 73 -41.23 12.23 11.81
CA LYS A 73 -42.31 11.29 12.13
C LYS A 73 -42.29 10.08 11.19
N GLU A 74 -42.07 10.33 9.91
CA GLU A 74 -41.94 9.29 8.88
C GLU A 74 -40.74 8.37 9.13
N GLN A 75 -39.55 8.93 9.36
CA GLN A 75 -38.37 8.13 9.71
C GLN A 75 -38.55 7.29 10.98
N LYS A 76 -39.23 7.84 12.00
CA LYS A 76 -39.55 7.07 13.22
C LYS A 76 -40.49 5.90 12.95
N LYS A 77 -41.37 6.02 11.94
CA LYS A 77 -42.26 4.95 11.50
C LYS A 77 -41.46 3.88 10.75
N GLU A 78 -40.66 4.28 9.75
CA GLU A 78 -39.78 3.38 8.99
C GLU A 78 -38.82 2.62 9.90
N ALA A 79 -38.16 3.29 10.85
CA ALA A 79 -37.26 2.63 11.80
C ALA A 79 -37.96 1.61 12.71
N LYS A 80 -39.24 1.84 13.04
CA LYS A 80 -40.05 0.86 13.80
C LYS A 80 -40.46 -0.33 12.94
N GLU A 81 -40.80 -0.11 11.67
CA GLU A 81 -41.10 -1.18 10.72
C GLU A 81 -39.85 -2.02 10.41
N GLN A 82 -38.70 -1.38 10.19
CA GLN A 82 -37.42 -2.07 10.02
C GLN A 82 -37.03 -2.88 11.26
N LYS A 83 -37.22 -2.36 12.48
CA LYS A 83 -36.98 -3.13 13.71
C LYS A 83 -37.89 -4.34 13.87
N LYS A 84 -39.14 -4.27 13.37
CA LYS A 84 -40.05 -5.43 13.35
C LYS A 84 -39.60 -6.48 12.34
N ASN A 85 -39.05 -6.06 11.20
CA ASN A 85 -38.58 -6.94 10.12
C ASN A 85 -37.11 -7.38 10.28
N ALA A 86 -36.38 -6.83 11.26
CA ALA A 86 -34.95 -7.10 11.49
C ALA A 86 -34.67 -8.54 11.95
N ALA A 87 -35.68 -9.31 12.34
CA ALA A 87 -35.54 -10.71 12.71
C ALA A 87 -35.29 -11.65 11.51
N GLU A 88 -35.57 -11.22 10.27
CA GLU A 88 -35.54 -12.11 9.09
C GLU A 88 -34.60 -11.69 7.95
N SER A 89 -34.07 -10.46 7.92
CA SER A 89 -33.25 -9.97 6.79
C SER A 89 -32.02 -9.22 7.27
N THR A 90 -30.87 -9.91 7.37
CA THR A 90 -29.56 -9.23 7.44
C THR A 90 -29.19 -8.82 6.01
N LYS A 91 -29.02 -7.51 5.73
CA LYS A 91 -28.53 -7.08 4.41
C LYS A 91 -27.17 -7.71 4.14
N SER A 92 -26.94 -8.21 2.91
CA SER A 92 -25.62 -8.66 2.46
C SER A 92 -24.59 -7.53 2.60
N ARG A 93 -23.35 -7.86 2.92
CA ARG A 93 -22.31 -6.84 3.16
C ARG A 93 -21.40 -6.68 1.96
N LEU A 94 -20.87 -5.46 1.80
CA LEU A 94 -19.78 -5.16 0.88
C LEU A 94 -18.59 -4.67 1.71
N PHE A 95 -17.51 -5.44 1.72
CA PHE A 95 -16.27 -5.03 2.37
C PHE A 95 -15.44 -4.16 1.43
N LEU A 96 -15.13 -2.94 1.85
CA LEU A 96 -14.27 -2.02 1.13
C LEU A 96 -12.86 -2.03 1.73
N ILE A 97 -11.85 -2.28 0.90
CA ILE A 97 -10.43 -2.17 1.24
C ILE A 97 -9.75 -1.19 0.28
N ASP A 98 -8.93 -0.28 0.82
CA ASP A 98 -8.16 0.68 0.03
C ASP A 98 -6.71 0.19 -0.09
N PHE A 99 -6.24 -0.03 -1.32
CA PHE A 99 -4.86 -0.40 -1.59
C PHE A 99 -4.15 0.68 -2.39
N LYS A 100 -3.28 1.44 -1.73
CA LYS A 100 -2.41 2.45 -2.35
C LYS A 100 -0.95 1.98 -2.33
N GLY A 101 -0.54 1.28 -3.38
CA GLY A 101 0.76 0.61 -3.43
C GLY A 101 1.90 1.49 -3.93
N GLY A 102 3.04 1.48 -3.23
CA GLY A 102 4.30 2.09 -3.68
C GLY A 102 5.16 1.15 -4.53
N MET A 103 6.32 1.65 -5.01
CA MET A 103 7.24 0.86 -5.84
C MET A 103 7.80 -0.38 -5.13
N ASP A 104 7.90 -0.38 -3.80
CA ASP A 104 8.40 -1.50 -3.01
C ASP A 104 7.29 -2.38 -2.40
N ALA A 105 6.02 -2.08 -2.71
CA ALA A 105 4.85 -2.85 -2.33
C ALA A 105 4.70 -3.13 -0.82
N ARG A 106 5.19 -2.23 0.05
CA ARG A 106 5.10 -2.41 1.52
C ARG A 106 3.67 -2.53 2.03
N GLU A 107 2.72 -1.88 1.38
CA GLU A 107 1.31 -1.82 1.75
C GLU A 107 0.63 -3.19 1.66
N VAL A 108 1.23 -4.15 0.93
CA VAL A 108 0.78 -5.54 0.92
C VAL A 108 0.76 -6.16 2.32
N SER A 109 1.62 -5.68 3.24
CA SER A 109 1.59 -6.13 4.64
C SER A 109 0.26 -5.79 5.35
N SER A 110 -0.25 -4.57 5.20
CA SER A 110 -1.56 -4.17 5.74
C SER A 110 -2.70 -4.90 5.02
N LEU A 111 -2.63 -4.99 3.69
CA LEU A 111 -3.63 -5.68 2.87
C LEU A 111 -3.85 -7.12 3.32
N ARG A 112 -2.78 -7.82 3.73
CA ARG A 112 -2.86 -9.19 4.25
C ARG A 112 -3.69 -9.30 5.53
N GLU A 113 -3.53 -8.34 6.44
CA GLU A 113 -4.26 -8.31 7.71
C GLU A 113 -5.74 -7.97 7.45
N GLU A 114 -6.02 -7.00 6.57
CA GLU A 114 -7.37 -6.59 6.18
C GLU A 114 -8.13 -7.73 5.50
N ILE A 115 -7.52 -8.38 4.49
CA ILE A 115 -8.12 -9.53 3.81
C ILE A 115 -8.33 -10.67 4.80
N THR A 116 -7.36 -10.97 5.66
CA THR A 116 -7.54 -12.05 6.65
C THR A 116 -8.68 -11.76 7.60
N ALA A 117 -8.84 -10.50 8.04
CA ALA A 117 -9.98 -10.10 8.87
C ALA A 117 -11.31 -10.30 8.14
N VAL A 118 -11.41 -9.87 6.88
CA VAL A 118 -12.62 -10.09 6.06
C VAL A 118 -12.92 -11.58 5.91
N LEU A 119 -11.93 -12.39 5.52
CA LEU A 119 -12.13 -13.82 5.29
C LEU A 119 -12.56 -14.60 6.55
N THR A 120 -12.22 -14.12 7.74
CA THR A 120 -12.62 -14.80 8.99
C THR A 120 -14.10 -14.63 9.36
N MET A 121 -14.79 -13.67 8.73
CA MET A 121 -16.15 -13.28 9.14
C MET A 121 -17.14 -13.06 7.98
N ALA A 122 -16.64 -13.06 6.73
CA ALA A 122 -17.46 -12.97 5.54
C ALA A 122 -18.33 -14.23 5.37
N LYS A 123 -19.54 -14.03 4.84
CA LYS A 123 -20.51 -15.06 4.46
C LYS A 123 -20.54 -15.18 2.94
N SER A 124 -21.18 -16.23 2.44
CA SER A 124 -21.26 -16.52 1.00
C SER A 124 -22.00 -15.45 0.18
N ASP A 125 -22.86 -14.66 0.80
CA ASP A 125 -23.61 -13.56 0.17
C ASP A 125 -22.88 -12.20 0.25
N ASP A 126 -21.75 -12.14 0.93
CA ASP A 126 -20.93 -10.93 1.00
C ASP A 126 -20.03 -10.78 -0.23
N GLU A 127 -19.64 -9.54 -0.50
CA GLU A 127 -18.72 -9.19 -1.59
C GLU A 127 -17.56 -8.35 -1.07
N VAL A 128 -16.48 -8.29 -1.86
CA VAL A 128 -15.32 -7.45 -1.57
C VAL A 128 -15.07 -6.47 -2.71
N LEU A 129 -14.90 -5.21 -2.37
CA LEU A 129 -14.41 -4.15 -3.25
C LEU A 129 -13.00 -3.75 -2.79
N ILE A 130 -12.03 -3.81 -3.71
CA ILE A 130 -10.68 -3.29 -3.48
C ILE A 130 -10.44 -2.10 -4.39
N ARG A 131 -10.15 -0.93 -3.80
CA ARG A 131 -9.75 0.26 -4.57
C ARG A 131 -8.26 0.25 -4.73
N VAL A 132 -7.79 0.01 -5.96
CA VAL A 132 -6.36 -0.04 -6.28
C VAL A 132 -5.90 1.30 -6.84
N GLU A 133 -4.88 1.88 -6.21
CA GLU A 133 -4.13 3.03 -6.70
C GLU A 133 -2.63 2.68 -6.69
N SER A 134 -2.07 2.26 -7.83
CA SER A 134 -0.65 1.97 -7.97
C SER A 134 -0.18 2.00 -9.43
N GLY A 135 0.99 2.62 -9.65
CA GLY A 135 1.71 2.55 -10.94
C GLY A 135 2.54 1.27 -11.13
N GLY A 136 2.57 0.38 -10.13
CA GLY A 136 3.37 -0.84 -10.12
C GLY A 136 4.60 -0.75 -9.21
N GLY A 137 5.55 -1.66 -9.42
CA GLY A 137 6.76 -1.77 -8.60
C GLY A 137 7.37 -3.17 -8.63
N VAL A 138 8.00 -3.57 -7.52
CA VAL A 138 8.70 -4.84 -7.42
C VAL A 138 7.77 -6.04 -7.67
N VAL A 139 8.12 -6.84 -8.68
CA VAL A 139 7.29 -7.95 -9.18
C VAL A 139 6.86 -8.92 -8.06
N HIS A 140 7.79 -9.32 -7.20
CA HIS A 140 7.50 -10.26 -6.11
C HIS A 140 6.54 -9.69 -5.07
N GLY A 141 6.59 -8.37 -4.82
CA GLY A 141 5.69 -7.71 -3.87
C GLY A 141 4.26 -7.65 -4.41
N TYR A 142 4.09 -7.23 -5.66
CA TYR A 142 2.78 -7.20 -6.32
C TYR A 142 2.23 -8.60 -6.61
N GLY A 143 3.09 -9.59 -6.90
CA GLY A 143 2.69 -10.99 -7.00
C GLY A 143 2.17 -11.55 -5.68
N LEU A 144 2.77 -11.19 -4.55
CA LEU A 144 2.22 -11.51 -3.23
C LEU A 144 0.87 -10.83 -3.01
N GLY A 145 0.74 -9.55 -3.40
CA GLY A 145 -0.52 -8.81 -3.35
C GLY A 145 -1.64 -9.49 -4.15
N ALA A 146 -1.35 -9.86 -5.41
CA ALA A 146 -2.27 -10.59 -6.27
C ALA A 146 -2.68 -11.93 -5.66
N SER A 147 -1.74 -12.65 -5.04
CA SER A 147 -2.03 -13.88 -4.30
C SER A 147 -2.95 -13.65 -3.11
N GLN A 148 -2.90 -12.49 -2.45
CA GLN A 148 -3.86 -12.17 -1.38
C GLN A 148 -5.26 -11.93 -1.93
N LEU A 149 -5.38 -11.28 -3.09
CA LEU A 149 -6.66 -11.09 -3.77
C LEU A 149 -7.24 -12.44 -4.22
N GLN A 150 -6.40 -13.37 -4.67
CA GLN A 150 -6.84 -14.69 -5.08
C GLN A 150 -7.48 -15.46 -3.91
N ARG A 151 -6.97 -15.33 -2.68
CA ARG A 151 -7.58 -15.92 -1.47
C ARG A 151 -9.05 -15.53 -1.28
N ILE A 152 -9.45 -14.34 -1.73
CA ILE A 152 -10.84 -13.86 -1.65
C ILE A 152 -11.73 -14.69 -2.58
N ARG A 153 -11.25 -14.92 -3.81
CA ARG A 153 -11.94 -15.72 -4.82
C ARG A 153 -12.00 -17.19 -4.44
N ASP A 154 -10.91 -17.72 -3.88
CA ASP A 154 -10.82 -19.11 -3.42
C ASP A 154 -11.82 -19.40 -2.29
N GLN A 155 -12.21 -18.38 -1.52
CA GLN A 155 -13.27 -18.46 -0.50
C GLN A 155 -14.69 -18.27 -1.08
N GLY A 156 -14.83 -18.17 -2.42
CA GLY A 156 -16.11 -18.02 -3.10
C GLY A 156 -16.70 -16.61 -3.05
N LEU A 157 -15.98 -15.63 -2.50
CA LEU A 157 -16.46 -14.24 -2.44
C LEU A 157 -16.30 -13.57 -3.81
N TYR A 158 -17.30 -12.77 -4.18
CA TYR A 158 -17.23 -11.96 -5.40
C TYR A 158 -16.30 -10.76 -5.16
N LEU A 159 -15.21 -10.69 -5.92
CA LEU A 159 -14.22 -9.63 -5.84
C LEU A 159 -14.39 -8.66 -7.01
N THR A 160 -14.64 -7.40 -6.66
CA THR A 160 -14.55 -6.25 -7.58
C THR A 160 -13.31 -5.42 -7.24
N VAL A 161 -12.56 -5.02 -8.26
CA VAL A 161 -11.51 -4.00 -8.13
C VAL A 161 -11.99 -2.71 -8.77
N SER A 162 -11.79 -1.57 -8.11
CA SER A 162 -12.01 -0.25 -8.71
C SER A 162 -10.73 0.54 -8.85
N ILE A 163 -10.59 1.22 -9.98
CA ILE A 163 -9.39 2.00 -10.33
C ILE A 163 -9.80 3.43 -10.66
N ASP A 164 -9.61 4.35 -9.72
CA ASP A 164 -9.99 5.75 -9.93
C ASP A 164 -8.89 6.58 -10.62
N LYS A 165 -7.62 6.21 -10.44
CA LYS A 165 -6.48 6.96 -10.97
C LYS A 165 -5.51 6.11 -11.77
N VAL A 166 -4.97 5.06 -11.17
CA VAL A 166 -3.93 4.24 -11.80
C VAL A 166 -3.89 2.83 -11.23
N ALA A 167 -3.84 1.84 -12.11
CA ALA A 167 -3.46 0.47 -11.80
C ALA A 167 -2.67 -0.07 -13.00
N ALA A 168 -1.37 0.22 -13.02
CA ALA A 168 -0.45 -0.14 -14.09
C ALA A 168 0.61 -1.13 -13.59
N SER A 169 1.16 -1.96 -14.48
CA SER A 169 2.19 -2.96 -14.19
C SER A 169 1.79 -3.84 -12.99
N GLY A 170 2.55 -3.83 -11.89
CA GLY A 170 2.18 -4.54 -10.66
C GLY A 170 0.78 -4.21 -10.11
N GLY A 171 0.31 -2.97 -10.27
CA GLY A 171 -1.06 -2.59 -9.90
C GLY A 171 -2.10 -3.33 -10.74
N TYR A 172 -1.86 -3.48 -12.05
CA TYR A 172 -2.71 -4.26 -12.94
C TYR A 172 -2.62 -5.76 -12.66
N MET A 173 -1.44 -6.27 -12.29
CA MET A 173 -1.26 -7.65 -11.82
C MET A 173 -2.16 -7.98 -10.64
N MET A 174 -2.39 -7.05 -9.72
CA MET A 174 -3.37 -7.25 -8.66
C MET A 174 -4.80 -7.13 -9.18
N ALA A 175 -5.09 -6.10 -9.98
CA ALA A 175 -6.43 -5.82 -10.46
C ALA A 175 -7.02 -6.96 -11.32
N CYS A 176 -6.20 -7.57 -12.19
CA CYS A 176 -6.65 -8.60 -13.13
C CYS A 176 -7.20 -9.84 -12.43
N VAL A 177 -6.85 -10.07 -11.15
CA VAL A 177 -7.37 -11.17 -10.34
C VAL A 177 -8.89 -11.10 -10.16
N ALA A 178 -9.45 -9.90 -10.05
CA ALA A 178 -10.87 -9.70 -9.73
C ALA A 178 -11.82 -10.22 -10.81
N GLN A 179 -12.99 -10.72 -10.40
CA GLN A 179 -14.06 -11.09 -11.33
C GLN A 179 -14.56 -9.87 -12.12
N LYS A 180 -14.51 -8.68 -11.51
CA LYS A 180 -14.89 -7.42 -12.15
C LYS A 180 -13.89 -6.31 -11.84
N ILE A 181 -13.52 -5.55 -12.86
CA ILE A 181 -12.73 -4.33 -12.79
C ILE A 181 -13.60 -3.19 -13.27
N ILE A 182 -13.80 -2.21 -12.40
CA ILE A 182 -14.39 -0.91 -12.75
C ILE A 182 -13.29 0.14 -12.74
N ALA A 183 -13.35 1.11 -13.64
CA ALA A 183 -12.36 2.18 -13.64
C ALA A 183 -12.96 3.52 -14.06
N ALA A 184 -12.46 4.61 -13.48
CA ALA A 184 -12.81 5.95 -13.92
C ALA A 184 -12.31 6.15 -15.38
N PRO A 185 -13.04 6.87 -16.25
CA PRO A 185 -12.72 6.96 -17.67
C PRO A 185 -11.27 7.37 -18.01
N PHE A 186 -10.66 8.22 -17.18
CA PHE A 186 -9.29 8.72 -17.32
C PHE A 186 -8.26 8.00 -16.45
N ALA A 187 -8.63 6.91 -15.79
CA ALA A 187 -7.68 6.10 -15.04
C ALA A 187 -6.68 5.43 -15.99
N ILE A 188 -5.42 5.37 -15.58
CA ILE A 188 -4.35 4.71 -16.34
C ILE A 188 -4.29 3.23 -15.94
N VAL A 189 -4.38 2.33 -16.93
CA VAL A 189 -4.32 0.88 -16.72
C VAL A 189 -3.41 0.21 -17.75
N GLY A 190 -3.10 -1.07 -17.54
CA GLY A 190 -2.21 -1.84 -18.40
C GLY A 190 -0.77 -1.79 -17.92
N SER A 191 0.17 -1.43 -18.80
CA SER A 191 1.61 -1.55 -18.59
C SER A 191 2.02 -2.98 -18.22
N ILE A 192 1.46 -3.95 -18.96
CA ILE A 192 1.80 -5.37 -18.82
C ILE A 192 3.18 -5.56 -19.44
N GLY A 193 4.20 -5.50 -18.59
CA GLY A 193 5.60 -5.56 -18.99
C GLY A 193 6.52 -5.50 -17.79
N VAL A 194 7.81 -5.79 -18.02
CA VAL A 194 8.85 -5.80 -17.00
C VAL A 194 10.01 -4.97 -17.50
N VAL A 195 10.46 -4.03 -16.67
CA VAL A 195 11.63 -3.19 -16.96
C VAL A 195 12.57 -3.23 -15.77
N ALA A 196 13.87 -3.16 -16.05
CA ALA A 196 14.88 -2.94 -15.05
C ALA A 196 15.87 -1.90 -15.55
N GLN A 197 16.25 -0.98 -14.66
CA GLN A 197 17.22 0.07 -14.93
C GLN A 197 18.36 -0.03 -13.92
N LEU A 198 19.59 0.01 -14.41
CA LEU A 198 20.78 -0.02 -13.56
C LEU A 198 21.81 1.00 -14.05
N PRO A 199 22.12 2.06 -13.28
CA PRO A 199 23.26 2.91 -13.61
C PRO A 199 24.56 2.13 -13.41
N ASN A 200 25.57 2.39 -14.26
CA ASN A 200 26.89 1.80 -14.10
C ASN A 200 27.95 2.90 -13.95
N PHE A 201 28.62 2.90 -12.81
CA PHE A 201 29.66 3.86 -12.44
C PHE A 201 31.08 3.28 -12.58
N ASN A 202 31.24 2.08 -13.16
CA ASN A 202 32.55 1.43 -13.27
C ASN A 202 33.58 2.34 -13.96
N ARG A 203 33.18 3.00 -15.05
CA ARG A 203 34.05 3.93 -15.79
C ARG A 203 34.45 5.15 -14.97
N LEU A 204 33.55 5.65 -14.11
CA LEU A 204 33.82 6.77 -13.22
C LEU A 204 34.83 6.37 -12.14
N LEU A 205 34.63 5.20 -11.53
CA LEU A 205 35.53 4.68 -10.49
C LEU A 205 36.93 4.41 -11.03
N LYS A 206 37.03 3.76 -12.20
CA LYS A 206 38.31 3.54 -12.90
C LYS A 206 39.04 4.84 -13.23
N LYS A 207 38.32 5.93 -13.53
CA LYS A 207 38.93 7.26 -13.80
C LYS A 207 39.53 7.90 -12.55
N HIS A 208 39.09 7.49 -11.37
CA HIS A 208 39.55 8.01 -10.07
C HIS A 208 40.38 6.97 -9.29
N ASP A 209 40.89 5.94 -9.98
CA ASP A 209 41.72 4.89 -9.40
C ASP A 209 41.07 4.20 -8.18
N VAL A 210 39.74 4.03 -8.23
CA VAL A 210 38.97 3.32 -7.20
C VAL A 210 38.66 1.91 -7.67
N ASP A 211 39.25 0.94 -7.00
CA ASP A 211 38.99 -0.48 -7.23
C ASP A 211 37.79 -0.99 -6.44
N VAL A 212 36.97 -1.83 -7.09
CA VAL A 212 35.84 -2.52 -6.45
C VAL A 212 36.00 -4.02 -6.64
N GLU A 213 36.37 -4.70 -5.56
CA GLU A 213 36.48 -6.15 -5.53
C GLU A 213 35.10 -6.79 -5.30
N LEU A 214 34.71 -7.70 -6.18
CA LEU A 214 33.47 -8.46 -6.09
C LEU A 214 33.75 -9.96 -6.10
N HIS A 215 33.55 -10.60 -4.96
CA HIS A 215 33.63 -12.06 -4.84
C HIS A 215 32.22 -12.65 -4.90
N THR A 216 31.98 -13.55 -5.85
CA THR A 216 30.70 -14.27 -5.97
C THR A 216 30.96 -15.75 -6.19
N ALA A 217 30.03 -16.59 -5.71
CA ALA A 217 29.99 -18.01 -5.99
C ALA A 217 28.90 -18.28 -7.03
N GLY A 218 29.26 -18.89 -8.15
CA GLY A 218 28.36 -19.14 -9.28
C GLY A 218 28.39 -18.01 -10.31
N GLN A 219 28.61 -18.37 -11.58
CA GLN A 219 28.90 -17.45 -12.69
C GLN A 219 27.84 -16.34 -12.90
N PHE A 220 26.57 -16.62 -12.58
CA PHE A 220 25.45 -15.69 -12.81
C PHE A 220 24.76 -15.26 -11.51
N LYS A 221 25.40 -15.43 -10.34
CA LYS A 221 24.81 -15.00 -9.05
C LYS A 221 24.60 -13.48 -8.99
N ARG A 222 25.33 -12.73 -9.82
CA ARG A 222 25.16 -11.29 -9.99
C ARG A 222 25.31 -10.90 -11.45
N THR A 223 24.21 -10.96 -12.19
CA THR A 223 24.20 -10.78 -13.65
C THR A 223 24.64 -9.38 -14.06
N LEU A 224 24.12 -8.32 -13.42
CA LEU A 224 24.57 -6.94 -13.65
C LEU A 224 24.94 -6.26 -12.34
N THR A 225 25.89 -5.33 -12.41
CA THR A 225 26.40 -4.58 -11.26
C THR A 225 26.46 -3.09 -11.53
N ILE A 226 26.36 -2.30 -10.45
CA ILE A 226 26.45 -0.83 -10.50
C ILE A 226 27.90 -0.36 -10.60
N PHE A 227 28.84 -1.09 -10.00
CA PHE A 227 30.24 -0.66 -9.85
C PHE A 227 31.25 -1.52 -10.63
N GLY A 228 30.90 -2.76 -10.94
CA GLY A 228 31.73 -3.66 -11.73
C GLY A 228 31.51 -3.48 -13.23
N GLU A 229 32.40 -4.11 -14.00
CA GLU A 229 32.28 -4.18 -15.45
C GLU A 229 31.20 -5.19 -15.83
N ASN A 230 30.21 -4.75 -16.60
CA ASN A 230 29.16 -5.62 -17.09
C ASN A 230 29.54 -6.05 -18.52
N ASP A 231 29.73 -7.34 -18.76
CA ASP A 231 30.00 -7.88 -20.08
C ASP A 231 28.71 -8.17 -20.87
N ASP A 232 28.85 -8.56 -22.14
CA ASP A 232 27.70 -8.83 -23.02
C ASP A 232 26.95 -10.11 -22.64
N LYS A 233 27.65 -11.13 -22.13
CA LYS A 233 27.02 -12.39 -21.69
C LYS A 233 26.11 -12.16 -20.48
N ALA A 234 26.56 -11.34 -19.54
CA ALA A 234 25.77 -10.83 -18.44
C ALA A 234 24.53 -10.06 -18.94
N ARG A 235 24.69 -9.14 -19.89
CA ARG A 235 23.55 -8.40 -20.47
C ARG A 235 22.53 -9.33 -21.11
N GLU A 236 22.97 -10.32 -21.89
CA GLU A 236 22.08 -11.30 -22.52
C GLU A 236 21.35 -12.16 -21.49
N LYS A 237 22.07 -12.66 -20.48
CA LYS A 237 21.46 -13.44 -19.39
C LYS A 237 20.40 -12.63 -18.65
N PHE A 238 20.67 -11.35 -18.36
CA PHE A 238 19.73 -10.48 -17.67
C PHE A 238 18.48 -10.19 -18.52
N LYS A 239 18.65 -9.99 -19.84
CA LYS A 239 17.51 -9.87 -20.76
C LYS A 239 16.66 -11.12 -20.78
N ALA A 240 17.27 -12.31 -20.80
CA ALA A 240 16.55 -13.58 -20.75
C ALA A 240 15.77 -13.76 -19.42
N GLU A 241 16.33 -13.28 -18.30
CA GLU A 241 15.63 -13.24 -17.01
C GLU A 241 14.40 -12.32 -17.06
N LEU A 242 14.53 -11.10 -17.61
CA LEU A 242 13.40 -10.18 -17.78
C LEU A 242 12.31 -10.78 -18.68
N GLU A 243 12.68 -11.43 -19.78
CA GLU A 243 11.74 -12.08 -20.69
C GLU A 243 11.00 -13.22 -19.99
N THR A 244 11.70 -14.01 -19.16
CA THR A 244 11.07 -15.07 -18.36
C THR A 244 10.00 -14.51 -17.43
N VAL A 245 10.30 -13.41 -16.73
CA VAL A 245 9.32 -12.75 -15.84
C VAL A 245 8.18 -12.14 -16.64
N HIS A 246 8.46 -11.57 -17.82
CA HIS A 246 7.44 -11.02 -18.70
C HIS A 246 6.46 -12.10 -19.17
N GLN A 247 6.96 -13.25 -19.61
CA GLN A 247 6.12 -14.37 -20.02
C GLN A 247 5.26 -14.90 -18.87
N GLN A 248 5.82 -14.99 -17.65
CA GLN A 248 5.04 -15.35 -16.46
C GLN A 248 3.93 -14.33 -16.17
N PHE A 249 4.20 -13.04 -16.34
CA PHE A 249 3.19 -12.02 -16.16
C PHE A 249 2.09 -12.11 -17.23
N LYS A 250 2.45 -12.33 -18.49
CA LYS A 250 1.48 -12.58 -19.57
C LYS A 250 0.58 -13.78 -19.27
N GLN A 251 1.19 -14.89 -18.86
CA GLN A 251 0.47 -16.10 -18.49
C GLN A 251 -0.50 -15.83 -17.33
N PHE A 252 -0.03 -15.15 -16.28
CA PHE A 252 -0.85 -14.79 -15.13
C PHE A 252 -2.06 -13.93 -15.52
N VAL A 253 -1.88 -12.92 -16.38
CA VAL A 253 -2.99 -12.11 -16.88
C VAL A 253 -3.96 -12.96 -17.72
N SER A 254 -3.45 -13.82 -18.60
CA SER A 254 -4.26 -14.68 -19.48
C SER A 254 -5.16 -15.62 -18.69
N GLU A 255 -4.66 -16.20 -17.59
CA GLU A 255 -5.42 -17.11 -16.73
C GLU A 255 -6.62 -16.42 -16.08
N HIS A 256 -6.48 -15.15 -15.73
CA HIS A 256 -7.54 -14.37 -15.09
C HIS A 256 -8.45 -13.66 -16.10
N ARG A 257 -7.94 -13.41 -17.32
CA ARG A 257 -8.59 -12.65 -18.38
C ARG A 257 -8.47 -13.37 -19.74
N PRO A 258 -9.07 -14.57 -19.89
CA PRO A 258 -8.82 -15.47 -21.02
C PRO A 258 -9.37 -14.98 -22.38
N ARG A 259 -10.16 -13.91 -22.40
CA ARG A 259 -10.76 -13.35 -23.62
C ARG A 259 -9.96 -12.20 -24.23
N MET A 260 -8.83 -11.82 -23.61
CA MET A 260 -8.01 -10.71 -24.10
C MET A 260 -6.98 -11.19 -25.12
N ASP A 261 -6.69 -10.34 -26.11
CA ASP A 261 -5.57 -10.54 -27.02
C ASP A 261 -4.27 -10.10 -26.35
N MET A 262 -3.51 -11.08 -25.86
CA MET A 262 -2.26 -10.85 -25.14
C MET A 262 -1.14 -10.30 -26.01
N GLU A 263 -1.18 -10.50 -27.33
CA GLU A 263 -0.17 -9.92 -28.24
C GLU A 263 -0.37 -8.41 -28.35
N GLN A 264 -1.63 -7.97 -28.35
CA GLN A 264 -1.96 -6.55 -28.41
C GLN A 264 -1.67 -5.80 -27.11
N ILE A 265 -1.90 -6.41 -25.94
CA ILE A 265 -1.87 -5.70 -24.64
C ILE A 265 -0.60 -5.89 -23.82
N ALA A 266 0.24 -6.89 -24.13
CA ALA A 266 1.49 -7.16 -23.40
C ALA A 266 2.72 -6.57 -24.10
N THR A 267 2.57 -5.37 -24.65
CA THR A 267 3.65 -4.58 -25.26
C THR A 267 4.38 -3.69 -24.24
N GLY A 268 3.84 -3.58 -23.02
CA GLY A 268 4.30 -2.65 -21.99
C GLY A 268 3.65 -1.27 -22.03
N GLU A 269 2.80 -1.01 -23.03
CA GLU A 269 2.02 0.22 -23.15
C GLU A 269 0.97 0.35 -22.04
N HIS A 270 0.52 1.58 -21.80
CA HIS A 270 -0.56 1.89 -20.88
C HIS A 270 -1.68 2.61 -21.63
N TRP A 271 -2.90 2.47 -21.13
CA TRP A 271 -4.10 3.01 -21.76
C TRP A 271 -4.95 3.76 -20.74
N LEU A 272 -5.71 4.74 -21.23
CA LEU A 272 -6.83 5.27 -20.46
C LEU A 272 -7.93 4.21 -20.38
N ALA A 273 -8.63 4.13 -19.25
CA ALA A 273 -9.67 3.11 -19.03
C ALA A 273 -10.73 3.09 -20.13
N ALA A 274 -11.10 4.25 -20.68
CA ALA A 274 -12.05 4.36 -21.79
C ALA A 274 -11.61 3.58 -23.05
N GLU A 275 -10.31 3.55 -23.33
CA GLU A 275 -9.71 2.78 -24.41
C GLU A 275 -9.50 1.32 -23.99
N ALA A 276 -8.99 1.13 -22.78
CA ALA A 276 -8.69 -0.17 -22.19
C ALA A 276 -9.93 -1.07 -22.08
N LYS A 277 -11.12 -0.50 -21.91
CA LYS A 277 -12.39 -1.24 -21.95
C LYS A 277 -12.61 -1.93 -23.30
N LYS A 278 -12.22 -1.32 -24.41
CA LYS A 278 -12.32 -1.92 -25.75
C LYS A 278 -11.35 -3.12 -25.91
N LEU A 279 -10.25 -3.09 -25.17
CA LEU A 279 -9.23 -4.16 -25.11
C LEU A 279 -9.57 -5.25 -24.06
N GLY A 280 -10.66 -5.10 -23.30
CA GLY A 280 -11.06 -6.04 -22.25
C GLY A 280 -10.27 -5.92 -20.94
N LEU A 281 -9.38 -4.93 -20.82
CA LEU A 281 -8.57 -4.68 -19.62
C LEU A 281 -9.41 -4.20 -18.42
N VAL A 282 -10.57 -3.59 -18.71
CA VAL A 282 -11.54 -3.06 -17.75
C VAL A 282 -12.94 -3.49 -18.20
N ASP A 283 -13.82 -3.84 -17.26
CA ASP A 283 -15.16 -4.33 -17.57
C ASP A 283 -16.19 -3.19 -17.64
N GLU A 284 -16.07 -2.17 -16.78
CA GLU A 284 -17.01 -1.07 -16.67
C GLU A 284 -16.31 0.28 -16.45
N LEU A 285 -16.82 1.33 -17.10
CA LEU A 285 -16.37 2.71 -16.87
C LEU A 285 -17.23 3.32 -15.78
N ARG A 286 -16.67 3.44 -14.58
CA ARG A 286 -17.36 3.93 -13.39
C ARG A 286 -16.35 4.30 -12.31
N THR A 287 -16.63 5.37 -11.56
CA THR A 287 -15.82 5.73 -10.38
C THR A 287 -16.18 4.85 -9.18
N SER A 288 -15.24 4.70 -8.24
CA SER A 288 -15.54 3.99 -6.98
C SER A 288 -16.66 4.66 -6.19
N ASP A 289 -16.73 5.99 -6.19
CA ASP A 289 -17.77 6.76 -5.51
C ASP A 289 -19.17 6.46 -6.07
N ASP A 290 -19.33 6.45 -7.40
CA ASP A 290 -20.62 6.14 -8.02
C ASP A 290 -21.01 4.68 -7.79
N TYR A 291 -20.04 3.76 -7.84
CA TYR A 291 -20.27 2.36 -7.48
C TYR A 291 -20.77 2.23 -6.04
N LEU A 292 -20.04 2.77 -5.06
CA LEU A 292 -20.40 2.73 -3.65
C LEU A 292 -21.76 3.36 -3.37
N LEU A 293 -22.07 4.49 -4.01
CA LEU A 293 -23.35 5.18 -3.89
C LEU A 293 -24.52 4.26 -4.26
N SER A 294 -24.38 3.48 -5.35
CA SER A 294 -25.42 2.51 -5.74
C SER A 294 -25.57 1.32 -4.79
N GLN A 295 -24.55 1.04 -3.97
CA GLN A 295 -24.56 -0.07 -3.03
C GLN A 295 -25.16 0.31 -1.67
N PHE A 296 -25.08 1.58 -1.25
CA PHE A 296 -25.50 2.01 0.10
C PHE A 296 -26.98 1.75 0.45
N GLU A 297 -27.87 1.70 -0.54
CA GLU A 297 -29.28 1.38 -0.28
C GLU A 297 -29.52 -0.13 -0.14
N GLN A 298 -28.74 -0.94 -0.86
CA GLN A 298 -28.93 -2.39 -0.98
C GLN A 298 -28.10 -3.21 0.02
N LYS A 299 -26.90 -2.74 0.33
CA LYS A 299 -25.89 -3.47 1.11
C LYS A 299 -25.39 -2.66 2.29
N GLN A 300 -24.93 -3.36 3.33
CA GLN A 300 -24.14 -2.73 4.38
C GLN A 300 -22.69 -2.62 3.90
N VAL A 301 -22.19 -1.40 3.73
CA VAL A 301 -20.84 -1.17 3.21
C VAL A 301 -19.89 -0.92 4.38
N ILE A 302 -18.95 -1.84 4.58
CA ILE A 302 -18.01 -1.83 5.70
C ILE A 302 -16.60 -1.58 5.16
N LYS A 303 -16.01 -0.45 5.51
CA LYS A 303 -14.61 -0.18 5.24
C LYS A 303 -13.73 -0.85 6.29
N VAL A 304 -12.73 -1.61 5.84
CA VAL A 304 -11.74 -2.27 6.70
C VAL A 304 -10.38 -1.66 6.41
N THR A 305 -9.72 -1.10 7.43
CA THR A 305 -8.40 -0.48 7.30
C THR A 305 -7.47 -0.98 8.41
N TYR A 306 -6.26 -1.37 8.07
CA TYR A 306 -5.25 -1.78 9.04
C TYR A 306 -4.18 -0.69 9.21
N HIS A 307 -4.09 -0.17 10.43
CA HIS A 307 -3.09 0.81 10.79
C HIS A 307 -1.92 0.17 11.53
N ASN A 308 -0.74 0.25 10.92
CA ASN A 308 0.51 0.02 11.62
C ASN A 308 0.67 1.09 12.70
N LYS A 309 0.75 0.67 13.98
CA LYS A 309 1.03 1.59 15.07
C LYS A 309 2.46 2.12 14.93
N LYS A 310 2.62 3.30 14.33
CA LYS A 310 3.89 4.04 14.36
C LYS A 310 4.32 4.18 15.82
N GLY A 311 5.53 3.73 16.14
CA GLY A 311 6.02 3.73 17.50
C GLY A 311 6.08 5.15 18.04
N LEU A 312 5.96 5.31 19.37
CA LEU A 312 6.25 6.61 20.00
C LEU A 312 7.67 7.08 19.64
N ALA A 313 8.62 6.16 19.50
CA ALA A 313 9.98 6.45 19.02
C ALA A 313 10.01 7.11 17.64
N ASP A 314 9.17 6.69 16.67
CA ASP A 314 9.12 7.32 15.35
C ASP A 314 8.60 8.76 15.47
N ARG A 315 7.59 9.00 16.33
CA ARG A 315 7.06 10.35 16.60
C ARG A 315 8.09 11.23 17.30
N PHE A 316 8.85 10.69 18.26
CA PHE A 316 9.91 11.41 18.97
C PHE A 316 11.13 11.67 18.08
N SER A 317 11.51 10.74 17.20
CA SER A 317 12.62 10.92 16.27
C SER A 317 12.35 12.06 15.29
N HIS A 318 11.12 12.17 14.80
CA HIS A 318 10.72 13.25 13.89
C HIS A 318 10.65 14.61 14.63
N ALA A 319 10.27 14.62 15.90
CA ALA A 319 10.31 15.83 16.72
C ALA A 319 11.75 16.24 17.07
N ALA A 320 12.63 15.29 17.36
CA ALA A 320 14.04 15.53 17.64
C ALA A 320 14.79 16.02 16.40
N SER A 321 14.51 15.46 15.21
CA SER A 321 15.11 15.92 13.96
C SER A 321 14.74 17.37 13.67
N LEU A 322 13.47 17.74 13.85
CA LEU A 322 12.99 19.12 13.69
C LEU A 322 13.62 20.08 14.71
N ALA A 323 13.90 19.62 15.93
CA ALA A 323 14.58 20.42 16.94
C ALA A 323 16.06 20.67 16.61
N VAL A 324 16.77 19.63 16.14
CA VAL A 324 18.16 19.73 15.68
C VAL A 324 18.23 20.63 14.45
N GLU A 325 17.32 20.46 13.49
CA GLU A 325 17.25 21.26 12.28
C GLU A 325 17.04 22.75 12.63
N ARG A 326 16.11 23.07 13.54
CA ARG A 326 15.91 24.44 14.04
C ARG A 326 17.12 25.00 14.79
N ALA A 327 17.84 24.17 15.54
CA ALA A 327 19.06 24.59 16.24
C ALA A 327 20.18 24.91 15.24
N VAL A 328 20.36 24.07 14.21
CA VAL A 328 21.32 24.28 13.13
C VAL A 328 20.97 25.53 12.33
N TYR A 329 19.70 25.72 11.97
CA TYR A 329 19.25 26.94 11.27
C TYR A 329 19.49 28.20 12.09
N ARG A 330 19.24 28.19 13.41
CA ARG A 330 19.56 29.34 14.29
C ARG A 330 21.05 29.64 14.37
N ILE A 331 21.90 28.63 14.41
CA ILE A 331 23.36 28.80 14.43
C ILE A 331 23.84 29.38 13.08
N ILE A 332 23.29 28.91 11.97
CA ILE A 332 23.59 29.45 10.64
C ILE A 332 23.12 30.90 10.50
N GLU A 333 21.94 31.26 11.05
CA GLU A 333 21.46 32.64 11.06
C GLU A 333 22.30 33.56 11.95
N THR A 334 22.79 33.08 13.09
CA THR A 334 23.69 33.86 13.97
C THR A 334 25.11 33.98 13.44
N CYS A 335 25.54 33.10 12.54
CA CYS A 335 26.84 33.18 11.85
C CYS A 335 26.80 33.97 10.54
N LYS A 336 25.67 34.54 10.12
CA LYS A 336 25.66 35.53 9.04
C LYS A 336 26.26 36.84 9.54
N ILE A 337 27.54 37.06 9.20
CA ILE A 337 28.20 38.36 9.33
C ILE A 337 27.39 39.37 8.52
N PRO A 338 26.93 40.48 9.10
CA PRO A 338 26.26 41.53 8.35
C PRO A 338 27.26 42.12 7.34
N PHE A 339 26.87 42.18 6.06
CA PHE A 339 27.56 43.01 5.08
C PHE A 339 27.28 44.49 5.35
#